data_AF-A0AAW2DN27-F1
#
_entry.id   AF-A0AAW2DN27-F1
#
_cell.length_a   1.000
_cell.length_b   1.000
_cell.length_c   1.000
_cell.angle_alpha   90.00
_cell.angle_beta   90.00
_cell.angle_gamma   90.00
#
_symmetry.space_group_name_H-M   'P 1'
#
loop_
_entity.id
_entity.type
_entity.pdbx_description
1 polymer ?
#
loop_
_entity_poly.entity_id
_entity_poly.type
_entity_poly.pdbx_seq_one_letter_code
_entity_poly.pdbx_strand_id
1 'polypeptide(L)'
;MENCEQYLRLPMVGGKSNLNTFKDLREKITKRVLGWKEKFISKVGKEILIKTVAQAIPIYSIGIFRILKALCDSINSTLAKYWWGQTKEEKKIHWINWNKLCMSKKSGGMGFRDFQAFNLALLAKQAWRLIHHTHSLFYRVYKARYFPNCSFMDAILGNNPSYVWRSLLAARDVISEGSIWKVGNGRNILVSTHKWLPHKPVFLGDDQPNLHVSDLIDSTTMQWDR
;
A
#
# COMPACT_ATOMS: atom_id res chain seq x y z
N MET A 1 6.23 24.56 -20.71
CA MET A 1 7.39 23.96 -20.02
C MET A 1 7.15 22.46 -19.91
N GLU A 2 7.28 21.77 -21.05
CA GLU A 2 6.90 20.37 -21.22
C GLU A 2 8.15 19.57 -21.57
N ASN A 3 8.82 19.05 -20.55
CA ASN A 3 9.59 17.80 -20.61
C ASN A 3 10.15 17.59 -19.20
N CYS A 4 9.28 17.05 -18.34
CA CYS A 4 9.75 16.43 -17.11
C CYS A 4 10.56 15.21 -17.56
N GLU A 5 11.89 15.29 -17.50
CA GLU A 5 12.78 14.22 -17.94
C GLU A 5 12.32 12.89 -17.33
N GLN A 6 11.97 11.93 -18.20
CA GLN A 6 11.48 10.63 -17.78
C GLN A 6 12.67 9.69 -17.60
N TYR A 7 12.84 9.15 -16.40
CA TYR A 7 13.81 8.10 -16.14
C TYR A 7 13.10 6.80 -15.81
N LEU A 8 13.42 5.73 -16.54
CA LEU A 8 12.72 4.44 -16.44
C LEU A 8 11.19 4.59 -16.51
N ARG A 9 10.72 5.53 -17.35
CA ARG A 9 9.29 5.89 -17.53
C ARG A 9 8.61 6.46 -16.29
N LEU A 10 9.39 6.95 -15.33
CA LEU A 10 8.92 7.71 -14.18
C LEU A 10 9.33 9.18 -14.34
N PRO A 11 8.46 10.12 -13.95
CA PRO A 11 8.78 11.55 -14.01
C PRO A 11 9.85 11.90 -12.96
N MET A 12 10.98 12.49 -13.37
CA MET A 12 12.07 12.87 -12.46
C MET A 12 11.82 14.20 -11.72
N VAL A 13 11.09 15.15 -12.32
CA VAL A 13 10.87 16.48 -11.73
C VAL A 13 9.49 16.54 -11.07
N GLY A 14 9.48 16.31 -9.75
CA GLY A 14 8.29 16.27 -8.92
C GLY A 14 7.84 17.65 -8.41
N GLY A 15 6.85 18.24 -9.08
CA GLY A 15 5.94 19.21 -8.46
C GLY A 15 4.85 18.53 -7.60
N LYS A 16 3.85 19.31 -7.15
CA LYS A 16 2.63 18.80 -6.49
C LYS A 16 2.00 17.67 -7.33
N SER A 17 1.31 16.75 -6.65
CA SER A 17 0.64 15.59 -7.26
C SER A 17 -0.34 16.00 -8.36
N ASN A 18 0.13 16.04 -9.60
CA ASN A 18 -0.73 16.41 -10.71
C ASN A 18 -1.28 15.14 -11.33
N LEU A 19 -2.60 15.11 -11.57
CA LEU A 19 -3.27 14.05 -12.34
C LEU A 19 -2.52 13.77 -13.65
N ASN A 20 -1.96 14.82 -14.26
CA ASN A 20 -1.16 14.77 -15.49
C ASN A 20 0.05 13.83 -15.40
N THR A 21 0.72 13.76 -14.25
CA THR A 21 1.93 12.97 -14.03
C THR A 21 1.69 11.46 -14.23
N PHE A 22 0.45 10.99 -14.02
CA PHE A 22 0.07 9.59 -14.16
C PHE A 22 -1.00 9.36 -15.24
N LYS A 23 -1.33 10.37 -16.05
CA LYS A 23 -2.26 10.21 -17.20
C LYS A 23 -1.74 9.16 -18.17
N ASP A 24 -0.44 9.20 -18.48
CA ASP A 24 0.24 8.22 -19.33
C ASP A 24 0.06 6.79 -18.84
N LEU A 25 0.06 6.58 -17.52
CA LEU A 25 -0.09 5.26 -16.93
C LEU A 25 -1.50 4.71 -17.17
N ARG A 26 -2.52 5.54 -16.90
CA ARG A 26 -3.91 5.20 -17.20
C ARG A 26 -4.08 4.93 -18.70
N GLU A 27 -3.54 5.78 -19.55
CA GLU A 27 -3.68 5.63 -21.01
C GLU A 27 -3.01 4.37 -21.53
N LYS A 28 -1.85 3.98 -20.99
CA LYS A 28 -1.21 2.69 -21.31
C LYS A 28 -2.10 1.51 -20.95
N ILE A 29 -2.71 1.51 -19.75
CA ILE A 29 -3.61 0.44 -19.33
C ILE A 29 -4.86 0.43 -20.21
N THR A 30 -5.50 1.58 -20.40
CA THR A 30 -6.71 1.71 -21.24
C THR A 30 -6.44 1.27 -22.68
N LYS A 31 -5.32 1.69 -23.28
CA LYS A 31 -4.94 1.29 -24.65
C LYS A 31 -4.72 -0.22 -24.76
N ARG A 32 -4.11 -0.85 -23.75
CA ARG A 32 -3.94 -2.31 -23.70
C ARG A 32 -5.28 -3.03 -23.57
N VAL A 33 -6.14 -2.56 -22.67
CA VAL A 33 -7.46 -3.16 -22.41
C VAL A 33 -8.37 -3.04 -23.63
N LEU A 34 -8.44 -1.87 -24.25
CA LEU A 34 -9.22 -1.63 -25.47
C LEU A 34 -8.66 -2.36 -26.70
N GLY A 35 -7.36 -2.67 -26.70
CA GLY A 35 -6.73 -3.45 -27.77
C GLY A 35 -7.06 -4.94 -27.73
N TRP A 36 -7.65 -5.45 -26.65
CA TRP A 36 -8.04 -6.85 -26.55
C TRP A 36 -9.35 -7.11 -27.30
N LYS A 37 -9.33 -8.08 -28.22
CA LYS A 37 -10.53 -8.47 -28.99
C LYS A 37 -11.58 -9.12 -28.08
N GLU A 38 -12.57 -8.35 -27.63
CA GLU A 38 -13.57 -8.81 -26.65
C GLU A 38 -14.46 -9.96 -27.15
N LYS A 39 -14.72 -10.04 -28.46
CA LYS A 39 -15.62 -11.03 -29.09
C LYS A 39 -15.06 -12.47 -29.12
N PHE A 40 -13.75 -12.65 -29.02
CA PHE A 40 -13.10 -13.96 -29.19
C PHE A 40 -12.43 -14.51 -27.93
N ILE A 41 -12.48 -13.77 -26.81
CA ILE A 41 -11.79 -14.16 -25.57
C ILE A 41 -12.81 -14.71 -24.58
N SER A 42 -12.59 -15.94 -24.13
CA SER A 42 -13.39 -16.59 -23.09
C SER A 42 -13.34 -15.82 -21.76
N LYS A 43 -14.31 -16.02 -20.87
CA LYS A 43 -14.33 -15.38 -19.54
C LYS A 43 -13.06 -15.66 -18.73
N VAL A 44 -12.55 -16.89 -18.82
CA VAL A 44 -11.27 -17.29 -18.19
C VAL A 44 -10.09 -16.54 -18.81
N GLY A 45 -10.06 -16.41 -20.15
CA GLY A 45 -9.04 -15.63 -20.84
C GLY A 45 -9.03 -14.15 -20.41
N LYS A 46 -10.22 -13.54 -20.24
CA LYS A 46 -10.33 -12.16 -19.72
C LYS A 46 -9.78 -12.04 -18.30
N GLU A 47 -10.05 -13.02 -17.43
CA GLU A 47 -9.53 -13.02 -16.05
C GLU A 47 -8.00 -13.03 -16.05
N ILE A 48 -7.40 -13.91 -16.85
CA ILE A 48 -5.95 -14.05 -16.97
C ILE A 48 -5.34 -12.75 -17.47
N LEU A 49 -5.86 -12.16 -18.55
CA LEU A 49 -5.34 -10.91 -19.13
C LEU A 49 -5.39 -9.73 -18.14
N ILE A 50 -6.48 -9.60 -17.38
CA ILE A 50 -6.58 -8.56 -16.35
C ILE A 50 -5.48 -8.74 -15.30
N LYS A 51 -5.28 -9.96 -14.80
CA LYS A 51 -4.33 -10.24 -13.71
C LYS A 51 -2.88 -10.17 -14.16
N THR A 52 -2.55 -10.73 -15.31
CA THR A 52 -1.15 -10.89 -15.74
C THR A 52 -0.64 -9.68 -16.50
N VAL A 53 -1.51 -8.95 -17.20
CA VAL A 53 -1.10 -7.81 -18.04
C VAL A 53 -1.56 -6.49 -17.42
N ALA A 54 -2.87 -6.26 -17.28
CA ALA A 54 -3.35 -4.94 -16.85
C ALA A 54 -2.90 -4.58 -15.42
N GLN A 55 -2.95 -5.53 -14.50
CA GLN A 55 -2.50 -5.32 -13.11
C GLN A 55 -0.97 -5.31 -12.96
N ALA A 56 -0.22 -5.84 -13.94
CA ALA A 56 1.24 -5.85 -13.91
C ALA A 56 1.85 -4.54 -14.41
N ILE A 57 1.25 -3.90 -15.42
CA ILE A 57 1.74 -2.66 -16.02
C ILE A 57 2.08 -1.57 -14.99
N PRO A 58 1.20 -1.24 -14.02
CA PRO A 58 1.46 -0.13 -13.11
C PRO A 58 2.34 -0.48 -11.90
N ILE A 59 2.67 -1.76 -11.65
CA ILE A 59 3.34 -2.23 -10.42
C ILE A 59 4.57 -1.38 -10.08
N TYR A 60 5.40 -1.08 -11.08
CA TYR A 60 6.62 -0.29 -10.87
C TYR A 60 6.32 1.14 -10.40
N SER A 61 5.36 1.82 -11.03
CA SER A 61 4.99 3.19 -10.68
C SER A 61 4.25 3.28 -9.34
N ILE A 62 3.27 2.40 -9.11
CA ILE A 62 2.48 2.37 -7.85
C ILE A 62 3.29 1.81 -6.68
N GLY A 63 4.42 1.15 -6.93
CA GLY A 63 5.31 0.68 -5.87
C GLY A 63 6.13 1.79 -5.22
N ILE A 64 6.27 2.95 -5.89
CA ILE A 64 7.12 4.06 -5.46
C ILE A 64 6.27 5.30 -5.13
N PHE A 65 5.17 5.49 -5.86
CA PHE A 65 4.34 6.67 -5.76
C PHE A 65 2.93 6.32 -5.32
N ARG A 66 2.38 7.10 -4.39
CA ARG A 66 0.95 7.09 -4.08
C ARG A 66 0.21 7.68 -5.27
N ILE A 67 -0.80 6.99 -5.78
CA ILE A 67 -1.61 7.48 -6.90
C ILE A 67 -2.88 8.12 -6.35
N LEU A 68 -3.38 9.15 -7.05
CA LEU A 68 -4.64 9.79 -6.72
C LEU A 68 -5.80 8.80 -6.86
N LYS A 69 -6.70 8.79 -5.88
CA LYS A 69 -7.87 7.89 -5.85
C LYS A 69 -8.69 7.93 -7.14
N ALA A 70 -8.92 9.13 -7.69
CA ALA A 70 -9.64 9.31 -8.96
C ALA A 70 -9.01 8.55 -10.14
N LEU A 71 -7.67 8.41 -10.17
CA LEU A 71 -7.00 7.64 -11.21
C LEU A 71 -7.20 6.14 -11.00
N CYS A 72 -7.11 5.66 -9.76
CA CYS A 72 -7.39 4.27 -9.41
C CYS A 72 -8.84 3.90 -9.78
N ASP A 73 -9.81 4.75 -9.43
CA ASP A 73 -11.23 4.56 -9.75
C ASP A 73 -11.46 4.54 -11.27
N SER A 74 -10.76 5.40 -12.02
CA SER A 74 -10.81 5.40 -13.48
C SER A 74 -10.26 4.10 -14.08
N ILE A 75 -9.12 3.59 -13.58
CA ILE A 75 -8.53 2.34 -14.06
C ILE A 75 -9.43 1.14 -13.70
N ASN A 76 -9.90 1.07 -12.45
CA ASN A 76 -10.84 0.05 -11.98
C ASN A 76 -12.11 0.04 -12.84
N SER A 77 -12.65 1.21 -13.17
CA SER A 77 -13.82 1.34 -14.04
C SER A 77 -13.56 0.81 -15.45
N THR A 78 -12.39 1.09 -16.03
CA THR A 78 -12.00 0.56 -17.35
C THR A 78 -11.89 -0.97 -17.33
N LEU A 79 -11.31 -1.55 -16.27
CA LEU A 79 -11.23 -3.01 -16.13
C LEU A 79 -12.59 -3.66 -15.89
N ALA A 80 -13.47 -3.01 -15.13
CA ALA A 80 -14.83 -3.49 -14.93
C ALA A 80 -15.60 -3.55 -16.26
N LYS A 81 -15.51 -2.49 -17.08
CA LYS A 81 -16.13 -2.48 -18.42
C LYS A 81 -15.63 -3.63 -19.28
N TYR A 82 -14.32 -3.85 -19.33
CA TYR A 82 -13.72 -4.95 -20.09
C TYR A 82 -14.18 -6.34 -19.59
N TRP A 83 -14.22 -6.54 -18.27
CA TRP A 83 -14.68 -7.79 -17.66
C TRP A 83 -16.12 -8.15 -18.04
N TRP A 84 -17.00 -7.15 -18.01
CA TRP A 84 -18.40 -7.30 -18.41
C TRP A 84 -18.61 -7.30 -19.93
N GLY A 85 -17.56 -7.04 -20.71
CA GLY A 85 -17.61 -7.06 -22.18
C GLY A 85 -18.36 -5.85 -22.75
N GLN A 86 -18.22 -4.70 -22.09
CA GLN A 86 -18.77 -3.44 -22.55
C GLN A 86 -17.87 -2.85 -23.66
N THR A 87 -18.38 -2.84 -24.87
CA THR A 87 -17.77 -2.17 -26.02
C THR A 87 -18.23 -0.70 -26.09
N LYS A 88 -17.60 0.14 -26.93
CA LYS A 88 -17.86 1.60 -27.00
C LYS A 88 -19.35 1.96 -27.19
N GLU A 89 -20.12 1.13 -27.88
CA GLU A 89 -21.52 1.41 -28.24
C GLU A 89 -22.54 0.72 -27.32
N GLU A 90 -22.16 -0.37 -26.64
CA GLU A 90 -23.09 -1.19 -25.84
C GLU A 90 -22.85 -1.06 -24.35
N LYS A 91 -23.87 -0.65 -23.59
CA LYS A 91 -23.84 -0.78 -22.12
C LYS A 91 -24.19 -2.21 -21.74
N LYS A 92 -23.32 -2.87 -20.97
CA LYS A 92 -23.59 -4.19 -20.37
C LYS A 92 -23.93 -4.04 -18.89
N ILE A 93 -24.79 -4.91 -18.37
CA ILE A 93 -25.16 -4.94 -16.96
C ILE A 93 -23.98 -5.48 -16.15
N HIS A 94 -23.57 -4.73 -15.12
CA HIS A 94 -22.58 -5.16 -14.15
C HIS A 94 -23.28 -5.96 -13.04
N TRP A 95 -23.35 -7.28 -13.18
CA TRP A 95 -24.06 -8.16 -12.23
C TRP A 95 -23.45 -8.15 -10.82
N ILE A 96 -22.15 -7.89 -10.72
CA ILE A 96 -21.41 -7.85 -9.46
C ILE A 96 -20.55 -6.58 -9.44
N ASN A 97 -20.56 -5.88 -8.30
CA ASN A 97 -19.72 -4.72 -8.08
C ASN A 97 -18.23 -5.10 -8.21
N TRP A 98 -17.43 -4.24 -8.86
CA TRP A 98 -15.99 -4.42 -9.03
C TRP A 98 -15.27 -4.70 -7.70
N ASN A 99 -15.64 -3.98 -6.63
CA ASN A 99 -15.03 -4.18 -5.31
C ASN A 99 -15.21 -5.62 -4.78
N LYS A 100 -16.36 -6.25 -5.07
CA LYS A 100 -16.62 -7.65 -4.70
C LYS A 100 -15.80 -8.62 -5.58
N LEU A 101 -15.60 -8.28 -6.86
CA LEU A 101 -14.70 -9.05 -7.74
C LEU A 101 -13.23 -8.95 -7.31
N CYS A 102 -12.83 -7.85 -6.65
CA CYS A 102 -11.48 -7.69 -6.10
C CYS A 102 -11.23 -8.51 -4.82
N MET A 103 -12.27 -9.03 -4.17
CA MET A 103 -12.09 -9.90 -3.00
C MET A 103 -11.39 -11.20 -3.38
N SER A 104 -10.77 -11.86 -2.40
CA SER A 104 -10.12 -13.15 -2.60
C SER A 104 -11.11 -14.21 -3.09
N LYS A 105 -10.63 -15.24 -3.81
CA LYS A 105 -11.49 -16.38 -4.21
C LYS A 105 -12.11 -17.10 -3.01
N LYS A 106 -11.37 -17.19 -1.90
CA LYS A 106 -11.87 -17.75 -0.63
C LYS A 106 -13.02 -16.93 -0.04
N SER A 107 -13.05 -15.63 -0.31
CA SER A 107 -14.08 -14.70 0.13
C SER A 107 -15.18 -14.46 -0.93
N GLY A 108 -15.26 -15.32 -1.96
CA GLY A 108 -16.29 -15.23 -3.01
C GLY A 108 -16.04 -14.18 -4.10
N GLY A 109 -14.84 -13.61 -4.18
CA GLY A 109 -14.42 -12.70 -5.26
C GLY A 109 -13.63 -13.42 -6.36
N MET A 110 -13.13 -12.65 -7.33
CA MET A 110 -12.30 -13.17 -8.43
C MET A 110 -10.81 -13.07 -8.13
N GLY A 111 -10.41 -12.36 -7.08
CA GLY A 111 -9.02 -12.05 -6.77
C GLY A 111 -8.40 -11.03 -7.72
N PHE A 112 -9.21 -10.12 -8.28
CA PHE A 112 -8.66 -8.92 -8.91
C PHE A 112 -8.07 -7.99 -7.84
N ARG A 113 -7.14 -7.12 -8.22
CA ARG A 113 -6.53 -6.17 -7.31
C ARG A 113 -7.23 -4.84 -7.46
N ASP A 114 -7.79 -4.33 -6.36
CA ASP A 114 -8.15 -2.93 -6.28
C ASP A 114 -6.87 -2.09 -6.29
N PHE A 115 -6.76 -1.14 -7.22
CA PHE A 115 -5.52 -0.37 -7.38
C PHE A 115 -5.20 0.55 -6.22
N GLN A 116 -6.21 1.05 -5.51
CA GLN A 116 -5.97 1.90 -4.34
C GLN A 116 -5.36 1.08 -3.20
N ALA A 117 -6.00 -0.04 -2.84
CA ALA A 117 -5.49 -0.96 -1.82
C ALA A 117 -4.13 -1.55 -2.21
N PHE A 118 -3.96 -1.94 -3.47
CA PHE A 118 -2.72 -2.53 -3.96
C PHE A 118 -1.55 -1.51 -3.99
N ASN A 119 -1.83 -0.25 -4.31
CA ASN A 119 -0.85 0.84 -4.24
C ASN A 119 -0.36 1.05 -2.79
N LEU A 120 -1.29 1.15 -1.83
CA LEU A 120 -0.94 1.26 -0.42
C LEU A 120 -0.15 0.04 0.08
N ALA A 121 -0.55 -1.17 -0.31
CA ALA A 121 0.16 -2.39 0.07
C ALA A 121 1.61 -2.44 -0.48
N LEU A 122 1.83 -2.02 -1.73
CA LEU A 122 3.19 -1.97 -2.29
C LEU A 122 4.05 -0.87 -1.66
N LEU A 123 3.47 0.28 -1.33
CA LEU A 123 4.16 1.32 -0.58
C LEU A 123 4.49 0.85 0.84
N ALA A 124 3.57 0.15 1.51
CA ALA A 124 3.80 -0.45 2.82
C ALA A 124 4.95 -1.46 2.75
N LYS A 125 5.03 -2.28 1.69
CA LYS A 125 6.18 -3.17 1.44
C LYS A 125 7.50 -2.40 1.36
N GLN A 126 7.55 -1.24 0.71
CA GLN A 126 8.77 -0.43 0.67
C GLN A 126 9.07 0.23 2.02
N ALA A 127 8.06 0.79 2.69
CA ALA A 127 8.18 1.36 4.02
C ALA A 127 8.66 0.33 5.06
N TRP A 128 8.23 -0.93 4.96
CA TRP A 128 8.70 -2.04 5.79
C TRP A 128 10.22 -2.26 5.67
N ARG A 129 10.80 -2.02 4.48
CA ARG A 129 12.26 -2.09 4.29
C ARG A 129 12.99 -0.98 5.05
N LEU A 130 12.35 0.19 5.25
CA LEU A 130 12.92 1.25 6.10
C LEU A 130 12.89 0.92 7.59
N ILE A 131 12.13 -0.08 8.00
CA ILE A 131 12.08 -0.56 9.39
C ILE A 131 13.18 -1.61 9.61
N HIS A 132 13.26 -2.61 8.72
CA HIS A 132 14.11 -3.78 8.97
C HIS A 132 15.47 -3.78 8.24
N HIS A 133 15.62 -3.07 7.11
CA HIS A 133 16.82 -3.17 6.26
C HIS A 133 17.73 -1.95 6.43
N THR A 134 18.24 -1.75 7.65
CA THR A 134 19.02 -0.56 8.07
C THR A 134 20.35 -0.38 7.34
N HIS A 135 20.92 -1.45 6.80
CA HIS A 135 22.19 -1.39 6.05
C HIS A 135 22.02 -0.97 4.58
N SER A 136 20.78 -0.94 4.06
CA SER A 136 20.53 -0.59 2.66
C SER A 136 20.83 0.88 2.37
N LEU A 137 21.28 1.19 1.14
CA LEU A 137 21.43 2.57 0.69
C LEU A 137 20.12 3.36 0.80
N PHE A 138 19.00 2.68 0.49
CA PHE A 138 17.66 3.23 0.62
C PHE A 138 17.39 3.72 2.05
N TYR A 139 17.66 2.89 3.07
CA TYR A 139 17.55 3.31 4.46
C TYR A 139 18.50 4.46 4.80
N ARG A 140 19.80 4.32 4.51
CA ARG A 140 20.82 5.31 4.90
C ARG A 140 20.52 6.71 4.36
N VAL A 141 20.11 6.81 3.10
CA VAL A 141 19.74 8.07 2.45
C VAL A 141 18.47 8.66 3.07
N TYR A 142 17.43 7.86 3.26
CA TYR A 142 16.16 8.34 3.81
C TYR A 142 16.26 8.70 5.30
N LYS A 143 17.02 7.92 6.07
CA LYS A 143 17.35 8.16 7.47
C LYS A 143 18.03 9.52 7.62
N ALA A 144 19.11 9.77 6.86
CA ALA A 144 19.84 11.03 6.91
C ALA A 144 18.98 12.24 6.51
N ARG A 145 18.10 12.09 5.51
CA ARG A 145 17.31 13.20 4.96
C ARG A 145 16.02 13.50 5.73
N TYR A 146 15.29 12.48 6.17
CA TYR A 146 13.90 12.63 6.63
C TYR A 146 13.67 12.27 8.10
N PHE A 147 14.46 11.37 8.68
CA PHE A 147 14.28 10.93 10.07
C PHE A 147 15.61 10.67 10.79
N PRO A 148 16.54 11.64 10.83
CA PRO A 148 17.91 11.42 11.31
C PRO A 148 17.93 10.95 12.76
N ASN A 149 17.05 11.50 13.60
CA ASN A 149 17.06 11.30 15.05
C ASN A 149 15.99 10.32 15.57
N CYS A 150 15.16 9.73 14.70
CA CYS A 150 14.05 8.87 15.12
C CYS A 150 13.86 7.65 14.21
N SER A 151 12.96 6.72 14.57
CA SER A 151 12.65 5.59 13.68
C SER A 151 11.75 6.03 12.51
N PHE A 152 11.60 5.19 11.49
CA PHE A 152 10.61 5.46 10.43
C PHE A 152 9.18 5.57 11.00
N MET A 153 8.86 4.82 12.06
CA MET A 153 7.52 4.84 12.67
C MET A 153 7.22 6.19 13.34
N ASP A 154 8.24 6.85 13.88
CA ASP A 154 8.12 8.14 14.58
C ASP A 154 8.38 9.34 13.66
N ALA A 155 8.65 9.09 12.39
CA ALA A 155 9.02 10.14 11.45
C ALA A 155 7.84 11.07 11.15
N ILE A 156 8.11 12.38 11.12
CA ILE A 156 7.12 13.39 10.73
C ILE A 156 7.31 13.82 9.27
N LEU A 157 6.30 14.49 8.72
CA LEU A 157 6.33 14.88 7.32
C LEU A 157 7.42 15.93 7.01
N GLY A 158 7.62 16.91 7.91
CA GLY A 158 8.59 18.00 7.74
C GLY A 158 8.18 19.06 6.70
N ASN A 159 9.05 20.06 6.49
CA ASN A 159 8.73 21.27 5.73
C ASN A 159 8.91 21.14 4.20
N ASN A 160 9.77 20.24 3.72
CA ASN A 160 9.97 20.01 2.27
C ASN A 160 10.05 18.52 1.91
N PRO A 161 8.96 17.76 2.10
CA PRO A 161 8.93 16.34 1.81
C PRO A 161 8.91 16.10 0.30
N SER A 162 9.66 15.09 -0.17
CA SER A 162 9.51 14.61 -1.54
C SER A 162 8.17 13.91 -1.72
N TYR A 163 7.74 13.73 -2.97
CA TYR A 163 6.51 12.99 -3.25
C TYR A 163 6.60 11.53 -2.82
N VAL A 164 7.78 10.90 -2.98
CA VAL A 164 8.03 9.54 -2.50
C VAL A 164 7.95 9.47 -0.98
N TRP A 165 8.52 10.44 -0.27
CA TRP A 165 8.44 10.48 1.20
C TRP A 165 6.99 10.58 1.70
N ARG A 166 6.17 11.47 1.12
CA ARG A 166 4.72 11.53 1.38
C ARG A 166 4.02 10.19 1.13
N SER A 167 4.43 9.50 0.06
CA SER A 167 3.85 8.22 -0.33
C SER A 167 4.18 7.10 0.66
N LEU A 168 5.43 7.04 1.13
CA LEU A 168 5.89 6.08 2.13
C LEU A 168 5.24 6.34 3.49
N LEU A 169 5.20 7.60 3.95
CA LEU A 169 4.54 7.96 5.21
C LEU A 169 3.04 7.60 5.21
N ALA A 170 2.35 7.81 4.09
CA ALA A 170 0.93 7.45 3.97
C ALA A 170 0.67 5.93 4.09
N ALA A 171 1.69 5.09 3.86
CA ALA A 171 1.59 3.65 4.01
C ALA A 171 2.00 3.14 5.41
N ARG A 172 2.48 4.03 6.29
CA ARG A 172 2.83 3.69 7.67
C ARG A 172 1.62 3.17 8.44
N ASP A 173 0.45 3.78 8.26
CA ASP A 173 -0.75 3.41 9.01
C ASP A 173 -1.17 1.96 8.71
N VAL A 174 -1.02 1.52 7.46
CA VAL A 174 -1.25 0.12 7.04
C VAL A 174 -0.32 -0.84 7.79
N ILE A 175 0.94 -0.44 7.99
CA ILE A 175 1.90 -1.24 8.74
C ILE A 175 1.51 -1.28 10.22
N SER A 176 1.22 -0.12 10.82
CA SER A 176 0.84 -0.02 12.24
C SER A 176 -0.42 -0.84 12.56
N GLU A 177 -1.42 -0.82 11.68
CA GLU A 177 -2.66 -1.57 11.87
C GLU A 177 -2.44 -3.09 11.72
N GLY A 178 -1.65 -3.48 10.72
CA GLY A 178 -1.39 -4.88 10.36
C GLY A 178 -0.29 -5.57 11.17
N SER A 179 0.43 -4.84 12.04
CA SER A 179 1.54 -5.38 12.83
C SER A 179 1.18 -5.51 14.31
N ILE A 180 1.79 -6.50 14.97
CA ILE A 180 1.72 -6.69 16.42
C ILE A 180 3.15 -6.92 16.90
N TRP A 181 3.50 -6.34 18.04
CA TRP A 181 4.77 -6.59 18.70
C TRP A 181 4.83 -8.04 19.17
N LYS A 182 5.90 -8.74 18.77
CA LYS A 182 6.26 -10.01 19.38
C LYS A 182 7.13 -9.71 20.60
N VAL A 183 6.62 -10.05 21.79
CA VAL A 183 7.35 -9.83 23.03
C VAL A 183 8.62 -10.69 23.04
N GLY A 184 9.76 -10.02 23.21
CA GLY A 184 11.04 -10.63 23.54
C GLY A 184 11.35 -10.39 25.02
N ASN A 185 12.21 -9.42 25.31
CA ASN A 185 12.52 -8.99 26.68
C ASN A 185 11.58 -7.91 27.25
N GLY A 186 10.63 -7.40 26.45
CA GLY A 186 9.63 -6.41 26.88
C GLY A 186 10.13 -4.98 27.16
N ARG A 187 11.45 -4.73 27.21
CA ARG A 187 12.03 -3.45 27.68
C ARG A 187 11.74 -2.22 26.82
N ASN A 188 11.39 -2.43 25.55
CA ASN A 188 11.08 -1.35 24.61
C ASN A 188 9.60 -1.36 24.19
N ILE A 189 8.75 -2.08 24.93
CA ILE A 189 7.33 -2.22 24.63
C ILE A 189 6.56 -1.64 25.80
N LEU A 190 5.90 -0.51 25.59
CA LEU A 190 4.98 0.05 26.57
C LEU A 190 3.65 -0.70 26.54
N VAL A 191 3.13 -1.01 27.72
CA VAL A 191 1.93 -1.85 27.89
C VAL A 191 0.69 -1.20 27.29
N SER A 192 0.50 0.11 27.50
CA SER A 192 -0.71 0.85 27.12
C SER A 192 -0.70 1.34 25.66
N THR A 193 0.46 1.75 25.14
CA THR A 193 0.54 2.40 23.81
C THR A 193 0.84 1.45 22.66
N HIS A 194 1.65 0.41 22.89
CA HIS A 194 2.04 -0.50 21.82
C HIS A 194 1.04 -1.65 21.65
N LYS A 195 0.77 -2.03 20.41
CA LYS A 195 -0.06 -3.21 20.10
C LYS A 195 0.79 -4.48 20.25
N TRP A 196 0.85 -5.03 21.46
CA TRP A 196 1.56 -6.29 21.76
C TRP A 196 0.62 -7.46 22.08
N LEU A 197 -0.67 -7.16 22.27
CA LEU A 197 -1.75 -8.14 22.44
C LEU A 197 -2.71 -8.12 21.23
N PRO A 198 -3.46 -9.22 20.98
CA PRO A 198 -4.49 -9.26 19.94
C PRO A 198 -5.68 -8.32 20.21
N HIS A 199 -5.89 -7.98 21.49
CA HIS A 199 -6.92 -7.05 21.95
C HIS A 199 -6.27 -5.86 22.66
N LYS A 200 -7.07 -4.82 22.95
CA LYS A 200 -6.59 -3.71 23.77
C LYS A 200 -6.32 -4.21 25.20
N PRO A 201 -5.23 -3.79 25.85
CA PRO A 201 -4.96 -4.13 27.24
C PRO A 201 -6.10 -3.61 28.12
N VAL A 202 -6.50 -4.40 29.12
CA VAL A 202 -7.50 -4.03 30.12
C VAL A 202 -6.75 -3.86 31.44
N PHE A 203 -6.76 -2.66 31.99
CA PHE A 203 -6.10 -2.34 33.24
C PHE A 203 -7.08 -2.51 34.41
N LEU A 204 -6.64 -3.22 35.45
CA LEU A 204 -7.34 -3.29 36.74
C LEU A 204 -6.80 -2.15 37.61
N GLY A 205 -7.24 -0.91 37.37
CA GLY A 205 -6.76 0.29 38.06
C GLY A 205 -6.48 1.46 37.11
N ASP A 206 -5.79 2.48 37.61
CA ASP A 206 -5.37 3.63 36.80
C ASP A 206 -4.34 3.22 35.72
N ASP A 207 -4.49 3.81 34.53
CA ASP A 207 -3.57 3.59 33.41
C ASP A 207 -2.18 4.14 33.77
N GLN A 208 -1.18 3.27 33.78
CA GLN A 208 0.21 3.66 34.00
C GLN A 208 0.92 3.84 32.64
N PRO A 209 1.12 5.09 32.17
CA PRO A 209 1.57 5.34 30.80
C PRO A 209 3.01 4.89 30.51
N ASN A 210 3.82 4.68 31.55
CA ASN A 210 5.24 4.34 31.43
C ASN A 210 5.55 2.87 31.79
N LEU A 211 4.53 2.03 31.99
CA LEU A 211 4.71 0.62 32.30
C LEU A 211 5.23 -0.13 31.06
N HIS A 212 6.34 -0.84 31.22
CA HIS A 212 6.91 -1.67 30.15
C HIS A 212 6.47 -3.13 30.32
N VAL A 213 6.39 -3.86 29.22
CA VAL A 213 6.07 -5.29 29.24
C VAL A 213 7.14 -6.07 30.01
N SER A 214 8.38 -5.56 30.09
CA SER A 214 9.42 -6.16 30.93
C SER A 214 9.06 -6.17 32.41
N ASP A 215 8.27 -5.20 32.87
CA ASP A 215 7.92 -5.05 34.29
C ASP A 215 6.87 -6.08 34.71
N LEU A 216 6.24 -6.73 33.72
CA LEU A 216 5.29 -7.83 33.89
C LEU A 216 5.96 -9.21 33.81
N ILE A 217 7.27 -9.27 33.56
CA ILE A 217 8.01 -10.52 33.39
C ILE A 217 9.05 -10.63 34.52
N ASP A 218 8.96 -11.70 35.31
CA ASP A 218 10.01 -11.99 36.29
C ASP A 218 11.31 -12.38 35.56
N SER A 219 12.35 -11.57 35.78
CA SER A 219 13.67 -11.75 35.16
C SER A 219 14.38 -13.05 35.54
N THR A 220 13.99 -13.69 36.64
CA THR A 220 14.62 -14.91 37.16
C THR A 220 13.97 -16.16 36.56
N THR A 221 12.64 -16.19 36.55
CA THR A 221 11.86 -17.35 36.09
C THR A 221 11.48 -17.26 34.61
N MET A 222 11.61 -16.08 33.99
CA MET A 222 11.11 -15.78 32.64
C MET A 222 9.61 -16.07 32.48
N GLN A 223 8.86 -15.99 33.57
CA GLN A 223 7.41 -16.14 33.59
C GLN A 223 6.75 -14.79 33.83
N TRP A 224 5.47 -14.70 33.47
CA TRP A 224 4.66 -13.52 33.80
C TRP A 224 4.51 -13.43 35.32
N ASP A 225 4.73 -12.23 35.85
CA ASP A 225 4.44 -11.92 37.25
C ASP A 225 2.91 -12.07 37.45
N ARG A 226 2.52 -12.97 38.34
CA ARG A 226 1.14 -13.47 38.47
C ARG A 226 0.39 -12.78 39.59
#